data_AF-A0A1I4IKZ7-F1
#
_entry.id   AF-A0A1I4IKZ7-F1
#
_cell.length_a   1.000
_cell.length_b   1.000
_cell.length_c   1.000
_cell.angle_alpha   90.00
_cell.angle_beta   90.00
_cell.angle_gamma   90.00
#
_symmetry.space_group_name_H-M   'P 1'
#
loop_
_entity.id
_entity.type
_entity.pdbx_description
1 polymer ?
#
loop_
_entity_poly.entity_id
_entity_poly.type
_entity_poly.pdbx_seq_one_letter_code
_entity_poly.pdbx_strand_id
1 'polypeptide(L)'
;MNNYFPHDSNSRNSDKLLPVRMKYGAEGYGIYFMILERLREEKNYMSVKDYNMLAFDLRVDTSKLKAIVEDFGLFVFTEDGEYFYSEGFNKRMEIKDEKSKKKSEAGKKGAAKRWQKDSSAIAEPLTKDWTNVK
;
A
#
# COMPACT_ATOMS: atom_id res chain seq x y z
N MET A 1 3.79 12.26 -2.09
CA MET A 1 3.19 11.23 -2.97
C MET A 1 1.88 10.82 -2.35
N ASN A 2 0.72 11.18 -2.91
CA ASN A 2 -0.56 10.77 -2.35
C ASN A 2 -0.72 9.27 -2.56
N ASN A 3 -0.83 8.55 -1.45
CA ASN A 3 -0.67 7.12 -1.41
C ASN A 3 -2.07 6.49 -1.50
N TYR A 4 -2.56 6.25 -2.73
CA TYR A 4 -3.89 5.69 -3.00
C TYR A 4 -3.94 4.18 -2.78
N PHE A 5 -5.11 3.66 -2.38
CA PHE A 5 -5.46 2.25 -2.51
C PHE A 5 -6.88 2.08 -3.09
N PRO A 6 -7.12 1.06 -3.92
CA PRO A 6 -8.44 0.82 -4.48
C PRO A 6 -9.41 0.39 -3.38
N HIS A 7 -10.64 0.90 -3.39
CA HIS A 7 -11.77 0.42 -2.60
C HIS A 7 -13.02 0.36 -3.47
N ASP A 8 -13.99 -0.46 -3.08
CA ASP A 8 -15.19 -0.66 -3.90
C ASP A 8 -16.10 0.57 -3.85
N SER A 9 -16.60 1.01 -4.99
CA SER A 9 -17.44 2.22 -5.12
C SER A 9 -18.73 2.15 -4.29
N ASN A 10 -19.19 0.95 -3.96
CA ASN A 10 -20.41 0.70 -3.18
C ASN A 10 -20.13 -0.01 -1.85
N SER A 11 -18.91 0.08 -1.28
CA SER A 11 -18.55 -0.60 -0.02
C SER A 11 -19.58 -0.35 1.10
N ARG A 12 -20.18 0.86 1.17
CA ARG A 12 -21.19 1.22 2.19
C ARG A 12 -22.43 0.32 2.19
N ASN A 13 -22.76 -0.32 1.08
CA ASN A 13 -23.92 -1.22 0.94
C ASN A 13 -23.49 -2.67 0.71
N SER A 14 -22.23 -3.01 0.96
CA SER A 14 -21.78 -4.41 0.90
C SER A 14 -22.38 -5.22 2.05
N ASP A 15 -22.65 -6.50 1.82
CA ASP A 15 -23.18 -7.42 2.85
C ASP A 15 -22.28 -7.49 4.09
N LYS A 16 -20.98 -7.22 3.93
CA LYS A 16 -20.00 -7.20 5.03
C LYS A 16 -20.08 -5.93 5.90
N LEU A 17 -20.32 -4.76 5.30
CA LEU A 17 -20.33 -3.48 6.02
C LEU A 17 -21.73 -2.99 6.37
N LEU A 18 -22.77 -3.58 5.79
CA LEU A 18 -24.15 -3.28 6.18
C LEU A 18 -24.40 -3.57 7.69
N PRO A 19 -23.98 -4.72 8.26
CA PRO A 19 -24.13 -4.98 9.69
C PRO A 19 -23.36 -3.99 10.57
N VAL A 20 -22.16 -3.57 10.16
CA VAL A 20 -21.39 -2.51 10.85
C VAL A 20 -22.19 -1.22 10.91
N ARG A 21 -22.76 -0.79 9.78
CA ARG A 21 -23.54 0.44 9.70
C ARG A 21 -24.86 0.34 10.46
N MET A 22 -25.47 -0.85 10.52
CA MET A 22 -26.67 -1.08 11.33
C MET A 22 -26.39 -0.91 12.82
N LYS A 23 -25.22 -1.38 13.31
CA LYS A 23 -24.86 -1.32 14.74
C LYS A 23 -24.22 0.02 15.16
N TYR A 24 -23.31 0.54 14.35
CA TYR A 24 -22.43 1.67 14.70
C TYR A 24 -22.54 2.86 13.74
N GLY A 25 -23.49 2.84 12.80
CA GLY A 25 -23.74 3.96 11.89
C GLY A 25 -22.53 4.32 11.01
N ALA A 26 -22.41 5.61 10.70
CA ALA A 26 -21.30 6.14 9.90
C ALA A 26 -19.95 6.05 10.65
N GLU A 27 -19.95 6.09 11.98
CA GLU A 27 -18.75 5.99 12.80
C GLU A 27 -18.08 4.63 12.62
N GLY A 28 -18.84 3.53 12.72
CA GLY A 28 -18.27 2.18 12.50
C GLY A 28 -17.72 1.99 11.09
N TYR A 29 -18.36 2.59 10.09
CA TYR A 29 -17.85 2.61 8.71
C TYR A 29 -16.52 3.36 8.62
N GLY A 30 -16.42 4.53 9.26
CA GLY A 30 -15.19 5.29 9.36
C GLY A 30 -14.08 4.50 10.04
N ILE A 31 -14.34 3.90 11.20
CA ILE A 31 -13.39 3.07 11.96
C ILE A 31 -12.81 1.97 11.07
N TYR A 32 -13.66 1.26 10.30
CA TYR A 32 -13.20 0.22 9.39
C TYR A 32 -12.19 0.77 8.35
N PHE A 33 -12.49 1.91 7.72
CA PHE A 33 -11.58 2.51 6.73
C PHE A 33 -10.30 3.05 7.35
N MET A 34 -10.36 3.64 8.55
CA MET A 34 -9.18 4.08 9.30
C MET A 34 -8.26 2.90 9.62
N ILE A 35 -8.82 1.73 9.96
CA ILE A 35 -8.03 0.50 10.13
C ILE A 35 -7.35 0.10 8.81
N LEU A 36 -8.06 0.12 7.67
CA LEU A 36 -7.45 -0.22 6.38
C LEU A 36 -6.35 0.75 5.97
N GLU A 37 -6.54 2.04 6.23
CA GLU A 37 -5.53 3.09 6.01
C GLU A 37 -4.28 2.80 6.83
N ARG A 38 -4.45 2.46 8.11
CA ARG A 38 -3.35 2.06 8.97
C ARG A 38 -2.64 0.80 8.48
N LEU A 39 -3.38 -0.27 8.15
CA LEU A 39 -2.81 -1.50 7.60
C LEU A 39 -1.97 -1.24 6.34
N ARG A 40 -2.39 -0.28 5.50
CA ARG A 40 -1.65 0.10 4.29
C ARG A 40 -0.24 0.61 4.56
N GLU A 41 -0.02 1.23 5.72
CA GLU A 41 1.26 1.80 6.12
C GLU A 41 2.17 0.78 6.81
N GLU A 42 1.58 -0.29 7.35
CA GLU A 42 2.29 -1.34 8.05
C GLU A 42 2.92 -2.38 7.12
N LYS A 43 3.97 -3.02 7.62
CA LYS A 43 4.62 -4.13 6.92
C LYS A 43 3.65 -5.32 6.83
N ASN A 44 3.63 -5.98 5.68
CA ASN A 44 2.77 -7.14 5.39
C ASN A 44 1.25 -6.86 5.51
N TYR A 45 0.83 -5.60 5.61
CA TYR A 45 -0.57 -5.21 5.72
C TYR A 45 -1.30 -5.84 6.92
N MET A 46 -0.60 -5.93 8.05
CA MET A 46 -1.06 -6.51 9.32
C MET A 46 -0.98 -5.47 10.44
N SER A 47 -1.82 -5.62 11.46
CA SER A 47 -1.76 -4.83 12.69
C SER A 47 -1.68 -5.73 13.90
N VAL A 48 -0.94 -5.29 14.92
CA VAL A 48 -0.97 -5.89 16.26
C VAL A 48 -2.37 -5.79 16.87
N LYS A 49 -2.70 -6.70 17.79
CA LYS A 49 -3.98 -6.74 18.52
C LYS A 49 -3.98 -5.89 19.81
N ASP A 50 -3.24 -4.79 19.84
CA ASP A 50 -3.30 -3.82 20.94
C ASP A 50 -4.40 -2.78 20.69
N TYR A 51 -5.63 -3.10 21.09
CA TYR A 51 -6.78 -2.24 20.84
C TYR A 51 -6.71 -0.90 21.56
N ASN A 52 -6.03 -0.80 22.70
CA ASN A 52 -5.89 0.48 23.41
C ASN A 52 -4.97 1.42 22.63
N MET A 53 -3.85 0.90 22.14
CA MET A 53 -2.93 1.66 21.29
C MET A 53 -3.62 2.09 20.00
N LEU A 54 -4.32 1.17 19.32
CA LEU A 54 -5.04 1.48 18.08
C LEU A 54 -6.15 2.50 18.28
N ALA A 55 -6.91 2.40 19.37
CA ALA A 55 -7.99 3.35 19.66
C ALA A 55 -7.44 4.76 19.97
N PHE A 56 -6.30 4.84 20.66
CA PHE A 56 -5.60 6.10 20.90
C PHE A 56 -5.10 6.72 19.60
N ASP A 57 -4.46 5.92 18.73
CA ASP A 57 -3.94 6.35 17.43
C ASP A 57 -5.07 6.88 16.52
N LEU A 58 -6.12 6.09 16.37
CA LEU A 58 -7.26 6.40 15.50
C LEU A 58 -8.27 7.38 16.13
N ARG A 59 -8.11 7.75 17.42
CA ARG A 59 -9.01 8.66 18.16
C ARG A 59 -10.46 8.19 18.20
N VAL A 60 -10.66 6.91 18.45
CA VAL A 60 -11.97 6.26 18.49
C VAL A 60 -12.16 5.51 19.80
N ASP A 61 -13.39 5.13 20.10
CA ASP A 61 -13.68 4.31 21.27
C ASP A 61 -13.09 2.90 21.12
N THR A 62 -12.36 2.44 22.15
CA THR A 62 -11.71 1.13 22.16
C THR A 62 -12.69 -0.02 22.00
N SER A 63 -13.88 0.06 22.62
CA SER A 63 -14.87 -1.01 22.55
C SER A 63 -15.47 -1.14 21.15
N LYS A 64 -15.72 0.00 20.48
CA LYS A 64 -16.16 0.02 19.08
C LYS A 64 -15.08 -0.52 18.15
N LEU A 65 -13.83 -0.07 18.29
CA LEU A 65 -12.72 -0.57 17.48
C LEU A 65 -12.57 -2.08 17.61
N LYS A 66 -12.55 -2.60 18.84
CA LYS A 66 -12.49 -4.04 19.09
C LYS A 66 -13.66 -4.77 18.42
N ALA A 67 -14.89 -4.28 18.58
CA ALA A 67 -16.05 -4.90 17.95
C ALA A 67 -15.97 -4.90 16.42
N ILE A 68 -15.49 -3.82 15.80
CA ILE A 68 -15.27 -3.76 14.34
C ILE A 68 -14.27 -4.83 13.88
N VAL A 69 -13.21 -5.06 14.67
CA VAL A 69 -12.19 -6.06 14.35
C VAL A 69 -12.70 -7.49 14.54
N GLU A 70 -13.43 -7.76 15.63
CA GLU A 70 -13.77 -9.13 16.05
C GLU A 70 -15.16 -9.61 15.60
N ASP A 71 -16.17 -8.75 15.55
CA ASP A 71 -17.58 -9.21 15.51
C ASP A 71 -18.16 -9.38 14.09
N PHE A 72 -17.53 -8.78 13.08
CA PHE A 72 -18.14 -8.64 11.73
C PHE A 72 -17.49 -9.48 10.63
N GLY A 73 -16.49 -10.31 10.96
CA GLY A 73 -15.80 -11.13 9.96
C GLY A 73 -15.07 -10.31 8.88
N LEU A 74 -14.64 -9.09 9.23
CA LEU A 74 -13.92 -8.17 8.32
C LEU A 74 -12.41 -8.44 8.31
N PHE A 75 -11.92 -9.06 9.37
CA PHE A 75 -10.52 -9.33 9.64
C PHE A 75 -10.31 -10.80 10.03
N VAL A 76 -9.10 -11.28 9.77
CA VAL A 76 -8.61 -12.62 10.12
C VAL A 76 -7.41 -12.43 11.04
N PHE A 77 -7.26 -13.32 12.02
CA PHE A 77 -6.16 -13.32 12.96
C PHE A 77 -5.06 -14.29 12.51
N THR A 78 -3.82 -13.99 12.85
CA THR A 78 -2.71 -14.94 12.71
C THR A 78 -2.88 -16.13 13.66
N GLU A 79 -2.18 -17.24 13.40
CA GLU A 79 -2.29 -18.47 14.21
C GLU A 79 -1.93 -18.24 15.69
N ASP A 80 -0.98 -17.35 15.95
CA ASP A 80 -0.59 -16.92 17.29
C ASP A 80 -1.57 -15.93 17.95
N GLY A 81 -2.52 -15.38 17.18
CA GLY A 81 -3.51 -14.40 17.64
C GLY A 81 -2.97 -12.99 17.90
N GLU A 82 -1.69 -12.75 17.64
CA GLU A 82 -1.00 -11.49 17.94
C GLU A 82 -1.31 -10.39 16.92
N TYR A 83 -1.62 -10.78 15.68
CA TYR A 83 -1.88 -9.86 14.57
C TYR A 83 -3.23 -10.14 13.91
N PHE A 84 -3.73 -9.13 13.21
CA PHE A 84 -4.89 -9.25 12.32
C PHE A 84 -4.66 -8.53 10.99
N TYR A 85 -5.40 -8.96 9.97
CA TYR A 85 -5.38 -8.38 8.62
C TYR A 85 -6.73 -8.58 7.93
N SER A 86 -6.93 -7.94 6.77
CA SER A 86 -8.11 -8.16 5.94
C SER A 86 -7.74 -8.85 4.63
N GLU A 87 -8.20 -10.08 4.42
CA GLU A 87 -7.90 -10.86 3.21
C GLU A 87 -8.24 -10.11 1.91
N GLY A 88 -9.42 -9.48 1.87
CA GLY A 88 -9.87 -8.74 0.70
C GLY A 88 -9.05 -7.47 0.45
N PHE A 89 -8.46 -6.89 1.50
CA PHE A 89 -7.51 -5.79 1.37
C PHE A 89 -6.15 -6.28 0.86
N ASN A 90 -5.63 -7.37 1.41
CA ASN A 90 -4.35 -7.94 1.00
C ASN A 90 -4.35 -8.36 -0.47
N LYS A 91 -5.42 -9.01 -0.95
CA LYS A 91 -5.59 -9.34 -2.39
C LYS A 91 -5.48 -8.10 -3.29
N ARG A 92 -6.04 -6.97 -2.86
CA ARG A 92 -5.93 -5.70 -3.60
C ARG A 92 -4.51 -5.13 -3.53
N MET A 93 -3.82 -5.28 -2.40
CA MET A 93 -2.45 -4.82 -2.23
C MET A 93 -1.44 -5.65 -3.04
N GLU A 94 -1.62 -6.97 -3.11
CA GLU A 94 -0.79 -7.86 -3.95
C GLU A 94 -0.82 -7.42 -5.42
N ILE A 95 -2.02 -7.17 -5.98
CA ILE A 95 -2.16 -6.69 -7.36
C ILE A 95 -1.42 -5.35 -7.56
N LYS A 96 -1.50 -4.44 -6.57
CA LYS A 96 -0.81 -3.15 -6.60
C LYS A 96 0.71 -3.34 -6.56
N ASP A 97 1.19 -4.21 -5.69
CA ASP A 97 2.61 -4.43 -5.45
C ASP A 97 3.27 -5.14 -6.62
N GLU A 98 2.59 -6.12 -7.23
CA GLU A 98 3.03 -6.74 -8.47
C GLU A 98 3.17 -5.73 -9.61
N LYS A 99 2.18 -4.84 -9.78
CA LYS A 99 2.25 -3.77 -10.78
C LYS A 99 3.43 -2.84 -10.51
N SER A 100 3.66 -2.48 -9.25
CA SER A 100 4.80 -1.65 -8.85
C SER A 100 6.13 -2.32 -9.15
N LYS A 101 6.26 -3.61 -8.81
CA LYS A 101 7.44 -4.43 -9.08
C LYS A 101 7.74 -4.51 -10.58
N LYS A 102 6.74 -4.84 -11.41
CA LYS A 102 6.89 -4.90 -12.88
C LYS A 102 7.35 -3.57 -13.46
N LYS A 103 6.80 -2.44 -12.99
CA LYS A 103 7.22 -1.09 -13.41
C LYS A 103 8.66 -0.78 -13.01
N SER A 104 9.04 -1.13 -11.78
CA SER A 104 10.41 -0.95 -11.27
C SER A 104 11.41 -1.76 -12.10
N GLU A 105 11.13 -3.04 -12.36
CA GLU A 105 11.98 -3.91 -13.18
C GLU A 105 12.12 -3.39 -14.62
N ALA A 106 11.02 -2.94 -15.25
CA ALA A 106 11.06 -2.34 -16.58
C ALA A 106 11.91 -1.06 -16.58
N GLY A 107 11.79 -0.22 -15.55
CA GLY A 107 12.61 0.98 -15.36
C GLY A 107 14.09 0.66 -15.24
N LYS A 108 14.46 -0.34 -14.42
CA LYS A 108 15.85 -0.82 -14.29
C LYS A 108 16.39 -1.35 -15.61
N LYS A 109 15.61 -2.16 -16.34
CA LYS A 109 15.99 -2.68 -17.67
C LYS A 109 16.19 -1.55 -18.69
N GLY A 110 15.31 -0.55 -18.70
CA GLY A 110 15.44 0.62 -19.56
C GLY A 110 16.67 1.48 -19.23
N ALA A 111 16.95 1.69 -17.95
CA ALA A 111 18.15 2.40 -17.50
C ALA A 111 19.44 1.66 -17.89
N ALA A 112 19.51 0.35 -17.67
CA ALA A 112 20.65 -0.47 -18.06
C ALA A 112 20.91 -0.42 -19.58
N LYS A 113 19.86 -0.48 -20.41
CA LYS A 113 19.99 -0.34 -21.86
C LYS A 113 20.54 1.04 -22.28
N ARG A 114 20.16 2.11 -21.58
CA ARG A 114 20.69 3.47 -21.83
C ARG A 114 22.17 3.56 -21.48
N TRP A 115 22.57 3.08 -20.31
CA TRP A 115 23.98 3.09 -19.90
C TRP A 115 24.88 2.25 -20.81
N GLN A 116 24.42 1.10 -21.30
CA GLN A 116 25.18 0.32 -22.29
C GLN A 116 25.39 1.09 -23.61
N LYS A 117 24.45 1.95 -24.00
CA LYS A 117 24.54 2.78 -25.20
C LYS A 117 25.42 4.03 -25.00
N ASP A 118 25.44 4.58 -23.79
CA ASP A 118 26.32 5.73 -23.45
C ASP A 118 27.79 5.30 -23.26
N SER A 119 28.06 4.04 -22.92
CA SER A 119 29.43 3.48 -22.86
C SER A 119 30.10 3.33 -24.24
N SER A 120 29.34 3.40 -25.34
CA SER A 120 29.91 3.58 -26.68
C SER A 120 30.03 5.07 -26.99
N ALA A 121 31.20 5.65 -26.70
CA ALA A 121 31.50 7.06 -26.96
C ALA A 121 31.23 7.44 -28.43
N ILE A 122 30.42 8.48 -28.65
CA ILE A 122 30.05 8.99 -29.99
C ILE A 122 30.99 10.14 -30.42
N ALA A 123 32.10 10.38 -29.74
CA ALA A 123 33.07 11.37 -30.20
C ALA A 123 34.50 10.97 -29.85
N GLU A 124 35.25 10.54 -30.85
CA GLU A 124 36.70 10.71 -30.81
C GLU A 124 36.99 12.22 -30.79
N PRO A 125 37.86 12.72 -29.89
CA PRO A 125 38.25 14.12 -29.93
C PRO A 125 38.96 14.38 -31.26
N LEU A 126 38.45 15.35 -32.04
CA LEU A 126 39.16 15.85 -33.22
C LEU A 126 40.52 16.39 -32.77
N THR A 127 41.57 15.61 -32.99
CA THR A 127 42.95 16.08 -32.91
C THR A 127 43.15 17.08 -34.06
N LYS A 128 42.88 18.36 -33.82
CA LYS A 128 43.31 19.42 -34.73
C LYS A 128 44.82 19.61 -34.53
N ASP A 129 45.61 19.03 -35.41
CA ASP A 129 47.03 19.35 -35.55
C ASP A 129 47.15 20.79 -36.08
N TRP A 130 47.64 21.68 -35.23
CA TRP A 130 47.90 23.10 -35.55
C TRP A 130 49.34 23.32 -36.06
N THR A 131 49.92 22.36 -36.78
CA THR A 131 51.35 22.39 -37.13
C THR A 131 51.68 22.90 -38.53
N ASN A 132 50.76 23.52 -39.27
CA ASN A 132 51.12 24.23 -40.51
C ASN A 132 50.21 25.43 -40.78
N VAL A 133 50.55 26.58 -40.21
CA VAL A 133 50.30 27.88 -40.84
C VAL A 133 51.63 28.61 -40.85
N LYS A 134 52.28 28.60 -42.01
CA LYS A 134 53.37 29.53 -42.36
C LYS A 134 52.77 30.77 -43.00
#